data_AF-K2RZ06-F1
#
_entry.id   AF-K2RZ06-F1
#
_cell.length_a   1.000
_cell.length_b   1.000
_cell.length_c   1.000
_cell.angle_alpha   90.00
_cell.angle_beta   90.00
_cell.angle_gamma   90.00
#
_symmetry.space_group_name_H-M   'P 1'
#
loop_
_entity.id
_entity.type
_entity.pdbx_description
1 polymer ?
#
loop_
_entity_poly.entity_id
_entity_poly.type
_entity_poly.pdbx_seq_one_letter_code
_entity_poly.pdbx_strand_id
1 'polypeptide(L)'
;MFSTAHYCLAEVARLSAGETCLIHAAAGGLGQAAIQIAQNIGAEVFATVSSPEQRQLLMDEYGILAEHIFSSRDLSFAVGVMRMTNGRGVDVVLNSLAGEALRASWNCIATLGRFIEIGKRDVFANGRLGMLPFCRSVTFAACDLYAIIELDTKTTHRTLNEIIRMWQSGAIKAAKPNSVCLSPRSRGIPLAASRSAHGADATYILSGGLGDLDRSIARWAARQGDRNLVFLSRSGSAGDAAQELLQELQSSGVRAAALVCNVSDEDALIKALKECEKDGFPKVAGVIQGAMQLE
;
A
#
# COMPACT_ATOMS: atom_id res chain seq x y z
N MET A 1 -9.43 5.61 -0.22
CA MET A 1 -9.08 6.65 0.77
C MET A 1 -10.23 6.87 1.74
N PHE A 2 -11.37 7.40 1.29
CA PHE A 2 -12.55 7.61 2.15
C PHE A 2 -13.04 6.34 2.85
N SER A 3 -13.16 5.22 2.13
CA SER A 3 -13.57 3.94 2.76
C SER A 3 -12.59 3.51 3.86
N THR A 4 -11.28 3.68 3.65
CA THR A 4 -10.27 3.37 4.66
C THR A 4 -10.43 4.28 5.87
N ALA A 5 -10.54 5.59 5.65
CA ALA A 5 -10.71 6.58 6.71
C ALA A 5 -11.98 6.33 7.53
N HIS A 6 -13.12 6.11 6.87
CA HIS A 6 -14.39 5.82 7.52
C HIS A 6 -14.34 4.53 8.31
N TYR A 7 -13.87 3.44 7.71
CA TYR A 7 -13.75 2.17 8.42
C TYR A 7 -12.82 2.30 9.65
N CYS A 8 -11.66 2.95 9.50
CA CYS A 8 -10.72 3.19 10.60
C CYS A 8 -11.34 4.00 11.74
N LEU A 9 -11.95 5.15 11.43
CA LEU A 9 -12.40 6.12 12.43
C LEU A 9 -13.79 5.80 12.98
N ALA A 10 -14.76 5.48 12.12
CA ALA A 10 -16.14 5.26 12.54
C ALA A 10 -16.38 3.83 13.05
N GLU A 11 -15.77 2.81 12.43
CA GLU A 11 -16.07 1.41 12.76
C GLU A 11 -15.07 0.80 13.74
N VAL A 12 -13.76 0.91 13.46
CA VAL A 12 -12.71 0.33 14.32
C VAL A 12 -12.48 1.20 15.56
N ALA A 13 -12.20 2.49 15.37
CA ALA A 13 -11.96 3.40 16.49
C ALA A 13 -13.25 3.80 17.20
N ARG A 14 -14.41 3.75 16.53
CA ARG A 14 -15.69 4.28 17.05
C ARG A 14 -15.53 5.70 17.58
N LEU A 15 -14.89 6.56 16.77
CA LEU A 15 -14.69 7.96 17.07
C LEU A 15 -16.05 8.62 17.33
N SER A 16 -16.12 9.41 18.39
CA SER A 16 -17.33 10.08 18.86
C SER A 16 -17.15 11.60 18.86
N ALA A 17 -18.26 12.32 18.80
CA ALA A 17 -18.26 13.79 18.89
C ALA A 17 -17.60 14.26 20.18
N GLY A 18 -16.77 15.31 20.11
CA GLY A 18 -16.02 15.86 21.23
C GLY A 18 -14.73 15.10 21.58
N GLU A 19 -14.44 13.96 20.95
CA GLU A 19 -13.16 13.27 21.11
C GLU A 19 -12.05 13.93 20.29
N THR A 20 -10.81 13.72 20.72
CA THR A 20 -9.61 14.21 20.03
C THR A 20 -8.99 13.13 19.15
N CYS A 21 -8.59 13.50 17.93
CA CYS A 21 -8.02 12.58 16.95
C CYS A 21 -6.71 13.13 16.37
N LEU A 22 -5.60 12.41 16.56
CA LEU A 22 -4.32 12.69 15.91
C LEU A 22 -4.23 11.95 14.57
N ILE A 23 -4.13 12.71 13.47
CA ILE A 23 -4.04 12.19 12.10
C ILE A 23 -2.63 12.44 11.56
N HIS A 24 -1.89 11.37 11.30
CA HIS A 24 -0.58 11.47 10.68
C HIS A 24 -0.64 11.59 9.15
N ALA A 25 0.40 12.19 8.56
CA ALA A 25 0.46 12.50 7.13
C ALA A 25 -0.82 13.17 6.60
N ALA A 26 -1.34 14.14 7.36
CA ALA A 26 -2.69 14.66 7.24
C ALA A 26 -2.96 15.36 5.90
N ALA A 27 -1.93 15.93 5.27
CA ALA A 27 -2.05 16.53 3.94
C ALA A 27 -2.03 15.51 2.79
N GLY A 28 -1.80 14.21 3.05
CA GLY A 28 -1.96 13.16 2.05
C GLY A 28 -3.44 12.88 1.76
N GLY A 29 -3.74 12.17 0.66
CA GLY A 29 -5.13 11.92 0.25
C GLY A 29 -5.96 11.14 1.29
N LEU A 30 -5.34 10.18 2.00
CA LEU A 30 -6.00 9.48 3.11
C LEU A 30 -6.13 10.37 4.35
N GLY A 31 -5.12 11.17 4.69
CA GLY A 31 -5.16 12.10 5.81
C GLY A 31 -6.26 13.13 5.66
N GLN A 32 -6.41 13.70 4.47
CA GLN A 32 -7.48 14.64 4.13
C GLN A 32 -8.87 14.00 4.18
N ALA A 33 -9.00 12.75 3.74
CA ALA A 33 -10.24 12.00 3.91
C ALA A 33 -10.55 11.77 5.40
N ALA A 34 -9.54 11.41 6.21
CA ALA A 34 -9.68 11.20 7.64
C ALA A 34 -10.08 12.48 8.39
N ILE A 35 -9.51 13.64 8.02
CA ILE A 35 -9.91 14.94 8.58
C ILE A 35 -11.41 15.18 8.34
N GLN A 36 -11.87 15.01 7.11
CA GLN A 36 -13.27 15.24 6.77
C GLN A 36 -14.21 14.29 7.53
N ILE A 37 -13.86 13.01 7.63
CA ILE A 37 -14.63 12.05 8.42
C ILE A 37 -14.65 12.44 9.90
N ALA A 38 -13.51 12.77 10.49
CA ALA A 38 -13.41 13.18 11.89
C ALA A 38 -14.23 14.45 12.18
N GLN A 39 -14.15 15.47 11.31
CA GLN A 39 -14.93 16.70 11.44
C GLN A 39 -16.44 16.46 11.28
N ASN A 40 -16.84 15.56 10.37
CA ASN A 40 -18.24 15.19 10.20
C ASN A 40 -18.81 14.48 11.44
N ILE A 41 -17.99 13.67 12.11
CA ILE A 41 -18.31 13.05 13.40
C ILE A 41 -18.37 14.09 14.54
N GLY A 42 -17.72 15.24 14.39
CA GLY A 42 -17.62 16.27 15.42
C GLY A 42 -16.42 16.10 16.36
N ALA A 43 -15.36 15.43 15.90
CA ALA A 43 -14.11 15.26 16.65
C ALA A 43 -13.15 16.44 16.44
N GLU A 44 -12.34 16.72 17.45
CA GLU A 44 -11.26 17.70 17.41
C GLU A 44 -10.01 17.09 16.77
N VAL A 45 -9.47 17.72 15.73
CA VAL A 45 -8.38 17.16 14.93
C VAL A 45 -7.04 17.80 15.28
N PHE A 46 -6.07 16.94 15.60
CA PHE A 46 -4.63 17.22 15.57
C PHE A 46 -4.02 16.57 14.32
N ALA A 47 -3.07 17.25 13.69
CA ALA A 47 -2.52 16.83 12.41
C ALA A 47 -1.00 16.92 12.39
N THR A 48 -0.36 16.04 11.62
CA THR A 48 1.07 16.20 11.28
C THR A 48 1.26 16.35 9.77
N VAL A 49 2.16 17.24 9.37
CA VAL A 49 2.50 17.54 7.97
C VAL A 49 4.00 17.65 7.78
N SER A 50 4.45 17.52 6.53
CA SER A 50 5.87 17.51 6.17
C SER A 50 6.37 18.84 5.59
N SER A 51 5.50 19.81 5.33
CA SER A 51 5.90 21.11 4.78
C SER A 51 4.98 22.26 5.20
N PRO A 52 5.45 23.52 5.14
CA PRO A 52 4.62 24.71 5.41
C PRO A 52 3.43 24.85 4.45
N GLU A 53 3.58 24.45 3.19
CA GLU A 53 2.50 24.50 2.19
C GLU A 53 1.38 23.51 2.56
N GLN A 54 1.77 22.31 3.02
CA GLN A 54 0.82 21.33 3.55
C GLN A 54 0.12 21.84 4.82
N ARG A 55 0.84 22.58 5.68
CA ARG A 55 0.24 23.21 6.86
C ARG A 55 -0.81 24.24 6.44
N GLN A 56 -0.48 25.12 5.51
CA GLN A 56 -1.39 26.14 5.01
C GLN A 56 -2.62 25.52 4.35
N LEU A 57 -2.44 24.45 3.55
CA LEU A 57 -3.54 23.67 2.97
C LEU A 57 -4.54 23.21 4.05
N LEU A 58 -4.04 22.66 5.17
CA LEU A 58 -4.93 22.17 6.22
C LEU A 58 -5.70 23.28 6.93
N MET A 59 -5.08 24.45 7.07
CA MET A 59 -5.72 25.64 7.63
C MET A 59 -6.81 26.17 6.69
N ASP A 60 -6.50 26.32 5.41
CA ASP A 60 -7.40 26.94 4.42
C ASP A 60 -8.57 26.03 4.04
N GLU A 61 -8.32 24.73 3.86
CA GLU A 61 -9.34 23.80 3.33
C GLU A 61 -10.21 23.16 4.39
N TYR A 62 -9.67 23.00 5.60
CA TYR A 62 -10.29 22.27 6.70
C TYR A 62 -10.42 23.09 7.98
N GLY A 63 -9.87 24.30 8.06
CA GLY A 63 -10.01 25.15 9.25
C GLY A 63 -9.31 24.60 10.49
N ILE A 64 -8.30 23.74 10.32
CA ILE A 64 -7.53 23.22 11.47
C ILE A 64 -6.68 24.34 12.04
N LEU A 65 -6.74 24.53 13.37
CA LEU A 65 -5.97 25.57 14.05
C LEU A 65 -4.46 25.37 13.85
N ALA A 66 -3.77 26.49 13.73
CA ALA A 66 -2.33 26.54 13.51
C ALA A 66 -1.56 25.80 14.62
N GLU A 67 -2.01 25.90 15.87
CA GLU A 67 -1.47 25.18 17.03
C GLU A 67 -1.75 23.67 17.04
N HIS A 68 -2.68 23.17 16.22
CA HIS A 68 -3.04 21.75 16.12
C HIS A 68 -2.29 21.03 14.98
N ILE A 69 -1.44 21.74 14.24
CA ILE A 69 -0.68 21.20 13.11
C ILE A 69 0.81 21.17 13.46
N PHE A 70 1.38 19.96 13.48
CA PHE A 70 2.77 19.70 13.87
C PHE A 70 3.62 19.16 12.71
N SER A 71 4.94 19.16 12.87
CA SER A 71 5.90 18.54 11.93
C SER A 71 5.81 17.01 11.98
N SER A 72 5.79 16.35 10.83
CA SER A 72 5.93 14.89 10.71
C SER A 72 7.37 14.44 10.41
N ARG A 73 8.34 15.37 10.36
CA ARG A 73 9.75 15.07 10.02
C ARG A 73 10.60 14.74 11.26
N ASP A 74 10.06 14.98 12.44
CA ASP A 74 10.74 14.84 13.71
C ASP A 74 9.71 14.42 14.78
N LEU A 75 10.18 14.20 16.01
CA LEU A 75 9.34 13.76 17.14
C LEU A 75 8.70 14.94 17.91
N SER A 76 8.87 16.19 17.44
CA SER A 76 8.34 17.38 18.15
C SER A 76 6.81 17.40 18.21
N PHE A 77 6.13 16.71 17.28
CA PHE A 77 4.68 16.56 17.35
C PHE A 77 4.22 15.96 18.67
N ALA A 78 4.98 15.03 19.26
CA ALA A 78 4.58 14.39 20.50
C ALA A 78 4.52 15.40 21.65
N VAL A 79 5.53 16.28 21.74
CA VAL A 79 5.56 17.38 22.71
C VAL A 79 4.42 18.37 22.44
N GLY A 80 4.19 18.71 21.17
CA GLY A 80 3.10 19.60 20.75
C GLY A 80 1.72 19.07 21.14
N VAL A 81 1.42 17.81 20.83
CA VAL A 81 0.17 17.13 21.16
C VAL A 81 -0.05 17.09 22.66
N MET A 82 0.96 16.68 23.44
CA MET A 82 0.84 16.63 24.90
C MET A 82 0.62 18.02 25.50
N ARG A 83 1.26 19.06 24.95
CA ARG A 83 1.02 20.44 25.37
C ARG A 83 -0.42 20.89 25.08
N MET A 84 -0.91 20.66 23.87
CA MET A 84 -2.26 21.08 23.47
C MET A 84 -3.37 20.30 24.19
N THR A 85 -3.07 19.09 24.66
CA THR A 85 -4.00 18.24 25.41
C THR A 85 -3.80 18.33 26.92
N ASN A 86 -3.03 19.30 27.43
CA ASN A 86 -2.74 19.47 28.86
C ASN A 86 -2.20 18.19 29.54
N GLY A 87 -1.37 17.44 28.82
CA GLY A 87 -0.79 16.19 29.28
C GLY A 87 -1.72 14.97 29.19
N ARG A 88 -2.96 15.13 28.74
CA ARG A 88 -3.94 14.03 28.63
C ARG A 88 -3.61 13.06 27.50
N GLY A 89 -3.11 13.56 26.38
CA GLY A 89 -3.02 12.83 25.12
C GLY A 89 -4.32 12.86 24.32
N VAL A 90 -4.36 12.07 23.25
CA VAL A 90 -5.49 12.01 22.29
C VAL A 90 -6.29 10.72 22.39
N ASP A 91 -7.59 10.80 22.13
CA ASP A 91 -8.52 9.66 22.24
C ASP A 91 -8.32 8.66 21.10
N VAL A 92 -8.04 9.15 19.89
CA VAL A 92 -7.75 8.32 18.71
C VAL A 92 -6.46 8.78 18.04
N VAL A 93 -5.64 7.81 17.63
CA VAL A 93 -4.51 8.04 16.72
C VAL A 93 -4.75 7.26 15.44
N LEU A 94 -4.73 7.94 14.30
CA LEU A 94 -4.66 7.31 12.98
C LEU A 94 -3.22 7.39 12.48
N ASN A 95 -2.47 6.30 12.64
CA ASN A 95 -1.03 6.26 12.40
C ASN A 95 -0.65 5.61 11.06
N SER A 96 0.20 6.31 10.31
CA SER A 96 0.93 5.79 9.14
C SER A 96 2.45 5.93 9.26
N LEU A 97 2.93 6.49 10.39
CA LEU A 97 4.36 6.64 10.66
C LEU A 97 4.93 5.34 11.19
N ALA A 98 6.26 5.25 11.23
CA ALA A 98 6.94 4.01 11.54
C ALA A 98 8.20 4.26 12.38
N GLY A 99 8.69 3.21 13.05
CA GLY A 99 9.85 3.28 13.95
C GLY A 99 9.61 4.18 15.17
N GLU A 100 10.54 5.08 15.46
CA GLU A 100 10.46 5.97 16.64
C GLU A 100 9.24 6.88 16.62
N ALA A 101 8.81 7.33 15.44
CA ALA A 101 7.63 8.15 15.30
C ALA A 101 6.36 7.39 15.73
N LEU A 102 6.21 6.11 15.33
CA LEU A 102 5.11 5.26 15.81
C LEU A 102 5.12 5.14 17.33
N ARG A 103 6.30 4.90 17.93
CA ARG A 103 6.44 4.80 19.39
C ARG A 103 6.09 6.10 20.10
N ALA A 104 6.48 7.24 19.54
CA ALA A 104 6.12 8.55 20.07
C ALA A 104 4.60 8.77 20.02
N SER A 105 3.96 8.44 18.88
CA SER A 105 2.49 8.49 18.74
C SER A 105 1.79 7.55 19.72
N TRP A 106 2.33 6.35 19.95
CA TRP A 106 1.80 5.38 20.90
C TRP A 106 1.85 5.88 22.34
N ASN A 107 2.81 6.74 22.67
CA ASN A 107 2.89 7.36 23.99
C ASN A 107 1.89 8.53 24.16
N CYS A 108 1.52 9.21 23.07
CA CYS A 108 0.55 10.32 23.06
C CYS A 108 -0.92 9.91 23.24
N ILE A 109 -1.23 8.62 23.35
CA ILE A 109 -2.61 8.14 23.51
C ILE A 109 -3.18 8.42 24.91
N ALA A 110 -4.41 8.89 25.00
CA ALA A 110 -5.11 9.10 26.26
C ALA A 110 -5.58 7.78 26.88
N THR A 111 -5.97 7.82 28.15
CA THR A 111 -6.66 6.70 28.82
C THR A 111 -7.94 6.35 28.06
N LEU A 112 -8.19 5.05 27.87
CA LEU A 112 -9.26 4.50 27.01
C LEU A 112 -9.10 4.79 25.50
N GLY A 113 -7.95 5.32 25.09
CA GLY A 113 -7.70 5.68 23.70
C GLY A 113 -7.57 4.47 22.76
N ARG A 114 -7.72 4.74 21.46
CA ARG A 114 -7.62 3.75 20.38
C ARG A 114 -6.57 4.15 19.36
N PHE A 115 -5.57 3.29 19.19
CA PHE A 115 -4.51 3.47 18.21
C PHE A 115 -4.81 2.63 16.98
N ILE A 116 -5.00 3.29 15.85
CA ILE A 116 -5.32 2.66 14.56
C ILE A 116 -4.09 2.71 13.66
N GLU A 117 -3.45 1.56 13.51
CA GLU A 117 -2.29 1.38 12.65
C GLU A 117 -2.74 1.05 11.22
N ILE A 118 -2.42 1.91 10.27
CA ILE A 118 -2.61 1.66 8.83
C ILE A 118 -1.27 1.47 8.10
N GLY A 119 -0.15 1.74 8.77
CA GLY A 119 1.19 1.49 8.25
C GLY A 119 1.53 0.00 8.26
N LYS A 120 2.20 -0.45 7.20
CA LYS A 120 2.62 -1.85 7.06
C LYS A 120 4.10 -2.09 7.36
N ARG A 121 4.91 -1.03 7.48
CA ARG A 121 6.37 -1.13 7.60
C ARG A 121 6.80 -1.86 8.87
N ASP A 122 6.37 -1.39 10.04
CA ASP A 122 6.70 -2.06 11.30
C ASP A 122 6.00 -3.41 11.44
N VAL A 123 4.78 -3.56 10.91
CA VAL A 123 4.05 -4.83 10.91
C VAL A 123 4.85 -5.92 10.18
N PHE A 124 5.29 -5.65 8.95
CA PHE A 124 6.08 -6.62 8.17
C PHE A 124 7.51 -6.82 8.70
N ALA A 125 8.06 -5.82 9.39
CA ALA A 125 9.37 -5.93 10.04
C ALA A 125 9.31 -6.61 11.42
N ASN A 126 8.14 -7.08 11.86
CA ASN A 126 7.93 -7.59 13.22
C ASN A 126 8.43 -6.62 14.31
N GLY A 127 8.05 -5.35 14.14
CA GLY A 127 8.41 -4.26 15.05
C GLY A 127 7.91 -4.52 16.47
N ARG A 128 8.69 -4.09 17.47
CA ARG A 128 8.32 -4.23 18.88
C ARG A 128 7.41 -3.09 19.32
N LEU A 129 6.26 -3.46 19.91
CA LEU A 129 5.34 -2.53 20.55
C LEU A 129 5.58 -2.51 22.08
N GLY A 130 5.71 -1.32 22.65
CA GLY A 130 5.86 -1.16 24.09
C GLY A 130 4.56 -1.47 24.83
N MET A 131 4.61 -2.27 25.88
CA MET A 131 3.41 -2.69 26.61
C MET A 131 2.90 -1.65 27.62
N LEU A 132 3.73 -0.69 28.03
CA LEU A 132 3.42 0.26 29.09
C LEU A 132 2.11 1.07 28.84
N PRO A 133 1.83 1.57 27.63
CA PRO A 133 0.57 2.28 27.38
C PRO A 133 -0.70 1.49 27.68
N PHE A 134 -0.68 0.15 27.63
CA PHE A 134 -1.85 -0.69 27.96
C PHE A 134 -2.32 -0.54 29.41
N CYS A 135 -1.47 -0.05 30.33
CA CYS A 135 -1.90 0.31 31.69
C CYS A 135 -2.98 1.41 31.71
N ARG A 136 -3.17 2.14 30.59
CA ARG A 136 -4.21 3.16 30.41
C ARG A 136 -5.47 2.61 29.74
N SER A 137 -5.66 1.29 29.71
CA SER A 137 -6.82 0.61 29.12
C SER A 137 -7.05 0.97 27.64
N VAL A 138 -5.96 1.12 26.89
CA VAL A 138 -5.98 1.48 25.47
C VAL A 138 -6.16 0.27 24.58
N THR A 139 -6.65 0.51 23.37
CA THR A 139 -6.73 -0.49 22.29
C THR A 139 -5.72 -0.17 21.19
N PHE A 140 -5.04 -1.19 20.66
CA PHE A 140 -4.21 -1.09 19.46
C PHE A 140 -4.83 -1.99 18.38
N ALA A 141 -5.16 -1.43 17.22
CA ALA A 141 -5.78 -2.14 16.12
C ALA A 141 -5.04 -1.88 14.81
N ALA A 142 -4.64 -2.94 14.11
CA ALA A 142 -4.19 -2.83 12.73
C ALA A 142 -5.39 -2.85 11.79
N CYS A 143 -5.39 -1.95 10.81
CA CYS A 143 -6.47 -1.84 9.85
C CYS A 143 -5.96 -2.01 8.42
N ASP A 144 -6.38 -3.10 7.77
CA ASP A 144 -6.09 -3.38 6.36
C ASP A 144 -7.39 -3.46 5.56
N LEU A 145 -7.73 -2.39 4.85
CA LEU A 145 -8.93 -2.36 4.01
C LEU A 145 -8.88 -3.42 2.90
N TYR A 146 -7.69 -3.81 2.44
CA TYR A 146 -7.56 -4.84 1.41
C TYR A 146 -8.11 -6.19 1.90
N ALA A 147 -7.73 -6.60 3.11
CA ALA A 147 -8.25 -7.82 3.72
C ALA A 147 -9.77 -7.77 3.90
N ILE A 148 -10.34 -6.61 4.20
CA ILE A 148 -11.79 -6.44 4.36
C ILE A 148 -12.50 -6.56 3.01
N ILE A 149 -11.95 -5.97 1.95
CA ILE A 149 -12.50 -6.09 0.59
C ILE A 149 -12.53 -7.55 0.15
N GLU A 150 -11.50 -8.33 0.46
CA GLU A 150 -11.42 -9.74 0.07
C GLU A 150 -12.28 -10.66 0.97
N LEU A 151 -12.31 -10.40 2.28
CA LEU A 151 -12.81 -11.37 3.27
C LEU A 151 -14.14 -10.97 3.93
N ASP A 152 -14.50 -9.69 3.93
CA ASP A 152 -15.73 -9.17 4.54
C ASP A 152 -16.49 -8.24 3.58
N THR A 153 -17.20 -8.88 2.65
CA THR A 153 -18.06 -8.21 1.69
C THR A 153 -19.17 -7.39 2.36
N LYS A 154 -19.70 -7.83 3.51
CA LYS A 154 -20.78 -7.12 4.22
C LYS A 154 -20.29 -5.77 4.73
N THR A 155 -19.13 -5.74 5.38
CA THR A 155 -18.53 -4.49 5.85
C THR A 155 -18.12 -3.61 4.67
N THR A 156 -17.52 -4.18 3.63
CA THR A 156 -17.16 -3.45 2.40
C THR A 156 -18.36 -2.73 1.78
N HIS A 157 -19.48 -3.45 1.61
CA HIS A 157 -20.72 -2.87 1.08
C HIS A 157 -21.28 -1.76 1.98
N ARG A 158 -21.29 -1.97 3.30
CA ARG A 158 -21.77 -0.99 4.28
C ARG A 158 -20.95 0.30 4.22
N THR A 159 -19.62 0.18 4.35
CA THR A 159 -18.69 1.30 4.30
C THR A 159 -18.80 2.05 2.98
N LEU A 160 -18.88 1.35 1.84
CA LEU A 160 -18.98 1.98 0.53
C LEU A 160 -20.29 2.76 0.35
N ASN A 161 -21.42 2.17 0.76
CA ASN A 161 -22.71 2.84 0.70
C ASN A 161 -22.74 4.12 1.54
N GLU A 162 -22.11 4.10 2.72
CA GLU A 162 -22.03 5.27 3.58
C GLU A 162 -21.18 6.38 2.95
N ILE A 163 -20.03 6.03 2.35
CA ILE A 163 -19.22 7.00 1.61
C ILE A 163 -19.99 7.61 0.42
N ILE A 164 -20.75 6.80 -0.32
CA ILE A 164 -21.58 7.32 -1.43
C ILE A 164 -22.60 8.32 -0.91
N ARG A 165 -23.29 8.02 0.21
CA ARG A 165 -24.26 8.93 0.83
C ARG A 165 -23.60 10.24 1.26
N MET A 166 -22.48 10.16 1.97
CA MET A 166 -21.73 11.35 2.42
C MET A 166 -21.26 12.20 1.22
N TRP A 167 -20.88 11.56 0.12
CA TRP A 167 -20.48 12.26 -1.10
C TRP A 167 -21.66 12.98 -1.75
N GLN A 168 -22.80 12.31 -1.86
CA GLN A 168 -24.02 12.87 -2.45
C GLN A 168 -24.60 14.03 -1.64
N SER A 169 -24.49 13.99 -0.31
CA SER A 169 -24.93 15.08 0.56
C SER A 169 -23.96 16.25 0.63
N GLY A 170 -22.77 16.13 0.04
CA GLY A 170 -21.70 17.14 0.14
C GLY A 170 -20.98 17.16 1.49
N ALA A 171 -21.26 16.17 2.36
CA ALA A 171 -20.60 15.96 3.65
C ALA A 171 -19.09 15.67 3.51
N ILE A 172 -18.68 15.11 2.37
CA ILE A 172 -17.28 14.92 1.99
C ILE A 172 -17.04 15.46 0.58
N LYS A 173 -15.83 15.97 0.34
CA LYS A 173 -15.34 16.55 -0.91
C LYS A 173 -13.98 15.95 -1.27
N ALA A 174 -13.61 16.05 -2.55
CA ALA A 174 -12.30 15.59 -3.02
C ALA A 174 -11.13 16.22 -2.22
N ALA A 175 -10.11 15.42 -1.93
CA ALA A 175 -8.86 15.87 -1.30
C ALA A 175 -8.00 16.68 -2.28
N LYS A 176 -7.35 17.74 -1.81
CA LYS A 176 -6.53 18.68 -2.60
C LYS A 176 -5.02 18.54 -2.32
N PRO A 177 -4.14 18.78 -3.31
CA PRO A 177 -4.47 19.02 -4.70
C PRO A 177 -4.99 17.75 -5.35
N ASN A 178 -5.96 17.89 -6.26
CA ASN A 178 -6.48 16.76 -7.04
C ASN A 178 -5.43 16.23 -8.04
N SER A 179 -4.30 16.93 -8.19
CA SER A 179 -3.14 16.47 -8.93
C SER A 179 -2.31 15.53 -8.07
N VAL A 180 -2.65 14.24 -8.10
CA VAL A 180 -1.60 13.24 -7.99
C VAL A 180 -0.71 13.48 -9.21
N CYS A 181 0.53 13.92 -9.00
CA CYS A 181 1.54 13.88 -10.04
C CYS A 181 1.81 12.40 -10.31
N LEU A 182 0.98 11.79 -11.16
CA LEU A 182 1.39 10.67 -11.97
C LEU A 182 2.51 11.29 -12.80
N SER A 183 3.78 11.18 -12.39
CA SER A 183 4.85 11.62 -13.27
C SER A 183 4.76 10.71 -14.49
N PRO A 184 4.32 11.22 -15.66
CA PRO A 184 4.53 10.48 -16.87
C PRO A 184 6.03 10.67 -17.09
N ARG A 185 6.84 9.62 -16.92
CA ARG A 185 8.11 9.66 -17.64
C ARG A 185 7.73 9.86 -19.11
N SER A 186 8.08 11.04 -19.63
CA SER A 186 7.88 11.60 -20.97
C SER A 186 6.48 12.15 -21.34
N ARG A 187 6.48 13.46 -21.68
CA ARG A 187 5.44 14.16 -22.43
C ARG A 187 5.30 13.53 -23.81
N GLY A 188 4.06 13.27 -24.27
CA GLY A 188 3.77 13.16 -25.70
C GLY A 188 3.38 11.79 -26.26
N ILE A 189 2.81 10.87 -25.47
CA ILE A 189 2.12 9.70 -26.04
C ILE A 189 0.61 9.88 -25.80
N PRO A 190 -0.25 9.81 -26.84
CA PRO A 190 -1.69 9.81 -26.65
C PRO A 190 -2.06 8.66 -25.71
N LEU A 191 -2.95 8.91 -24.75
CA LEU A 191 -3.48 7.88 -23.85
C LEU A 191 -4.39 6.93 -24.66
N ALA A 192 -3.80 6.08 -25.49
CA ALA A 192 -4.41 4.80 -25.81
C ALA A 192 -4.44 4.04 -24.49
N ALA A 193 -5.61 3.55 -24.10
CA ALA A 193 -5.71 2.59 -23.00
C ALA A 193 -4.83 1.39 -23.35
N SER A 194 -3.58 1.40 -22.91
CA SER A 194 -2.76 0.21 -22.84
C SER A 194 -3.38 -0.63 -21.73
N ARG A 195 -4.43 -1.37 -22.09
CA ARG A 195 -4.50 -2.75 -21.58
C ARG A 195 -3.15 -3.31 -21.96
N SER A 196 -2.31 -3.66 -20.99
CA SER A 196 -1.17 -4.52 -21.27
C SER A 196 -1.76 -5.67 -22.09
N ALA A 197 -1.42 -5.70 -23.36
CA ALA A 197 -1.92 -6.69 -24.29
C ALA A 197 -1.20 -7.98 -23.93
N HIS A 198 -1.62 -8.60 -22.83
CA HIS A 198 -1.40 -10.00 -22.54
C HIS A 198 -2.04 -10.72 -23.72
N GLY A 199 -1.17 -11.11 -24.66
CA GLY A 199 -1.53 -11.77 -25.89
C GLY A 199 -1.17 -13.23 -25.77
N ALA A 200 -2.06 -14.11 -26.17
CA ALA A 200 -1.74 -15.53 -26.32
C ALA A 200 -0.55 -15.78 -27.29
N ASP A 201 -0.19 -14.77 -28.09
CA ASP A 201 0.85 -14.81 -29.12
C ASP A 201 2.10 -13.96 -28.78
N ALA A 202 2.39 -13.79 -27.49
CA ALA A 202 3.58 -13.10 -27.01
C ALA A 202 4.33 -13.93 -25.95
N THR A 203 5.65 -13.76 -25.89
CA THR A 203 6.52 -14.44 -24.90
C THR A 203 6.96 -13.48 -23.81
N TYR A 204 6.86 -13.93 -22.56
CA TYR A 204 7.36 -13.22 -21.39
C TYR A 204 8.50 -14.00 -20.74
N ILE A 205 9.61 -13.30 -20.49
CA ILE A 205 10.81 -13.88 -19.88
C ILE A 205 10.86 -13.50 -18.40
N LEU A 206 11.01 -14.49 -17.52
CA LEU A 206 11.25 -14.31 -16.09
C LEU A 206 12.69 -14.73 -15.76
N SER A 207 13.52 -13.77 -15.40
CA SER A 207 14.92 -14.00 -15.05
C SER A 207 15.10 -13.92 -13.54
N GLY A 208 15.07 -15.06 -12.84
CA GLY A 208 15.09 -15.07 -11.37
C GLY A 208 15.17 -16.41 -10.65
N GLY A 209 15.42 -17.53 -11.36
CA GLY A 209 15.70 -18.79 -10.66
C GLY A 209 14.50 -19.64 -10.29
N LEU A 210 13.28 -19.34 -10.79
CA LEU A 210 12.06 -20.07 -10.42
C LEU A 210 11.75 -20.00 -8.90
N GLY A 211 12.19 -18.92 -8.25
CA GLY A 211 11.90 -18.66 -6.84
C GLY A 211 10.41 -18.34 -6.60
N ASP A 212 10.02 -18.17 -5.33
CA ASP A 212 8.61 -17.90 -4.94
C ASP A 212 7.98 -16.70 -5.65
N LEU A 213 8.77 -15.66 -5.89
CA LEU A 213 8.33 -14.47 -6.62
C LEU A 213 8.03 -14.79 -8.08
N ASP A 214 8.99 -15.40 -8.80
CA ASP A 214 8.82 -15.79 -10.20
C ASP A 214 7.65 -16.75 -10.40
N ARG A 215 7.46 -17.71 -9.47
CA ARG A 215 6.33 -18.65 -9.46
C ARG A 215 4.99 -17.93 -9.30
N SER A 216 4.92 -16.98 -8.39
CA SER A 216 3.71 -16.19 -8.14
C SER A 216 3.37 -15.32 -9.34
N ILE A 217 4.38 -14.71 -9.97
CA ILE A 217 4.21 -13.88 -11.17
C ILE A 217 3.79 -14.74 -12.36
N ALA A 218 4.38 -15.92 -12.56
CA ALA A 218 4.00 -16.84 -13.63
C ALA A 218 2.54 -17.30 -13.53
N ARG A 219 2.09 -17.67 -12.32
CA ARG A 219 0.68 -18.02 -12.07
C ARG A 219 -0.25 -16.84 -12.32
N TRP A 220 0.16 -15.64 -11.93
CA TRP A 220 -0.61 -14.43 -12.20
C TRP A 220 -0.70 -14.14 -13.71
N ALA A 221 0.41 -14.20 -14.44
CA ALA A 221 0.48 -14.01 -15.88
C ALA A 221 -0.39 -15.01 -16.65
N ALA A 222 -0.35 -16.29 -16.27
CA ALA A 222 -1.22 -17.34 -16.81
C ALA A 222 -2.72 -17.00 -16.62
N ARG A 223 -3.09 -16.48 -15.44
CA ARG A 223 -4.46 -16.01 -15.14
C ARG A 223 -4.86 -14.77 -15.94
N GLN A 224 -3.90 -13.90 -16.29
CA GLN A 224 -4.15 -12.72 -17.15
C GLN A 224 -4.30 -13.05 -18.63
N GLY A 225 -3.96 -14.27 -19.04
CA GLY A 225 -4.14 -14.73 -20.42
C GLY A 225 -2.83 -14.98 -21.18
N ASP A 226 -1.68 -14.82 -20.53
CA ASP A 226 -0.39 -15.16 -21.15
C ASP A 226 -0.30 -16.66 -21.37
N ARG A 227 0.25 -17.03 -22.53
CA ARG A 227 0.37 -18.44 -22.95
C ARG A 227 1.79 -18.86 -23.26
N ASN A 228 2.77 -17.97 -23.26
CA ASN A 228 4.16 -18.32 -23.51
C ASN A 228 5.06 -17.69 -22.45
N LEU A 229 5.61 -18.52 -21.56
CA LEU A 229 6.47 -18.10 -20.45
C LEU A 229 7.84 -18.79 -20.55
N VAL A 230 8.91 -18.02 -20.44
CA VAL A 230 10.29 -18.55 -20.44
C VAL A 230 10.98 -18.13 -19.15
N PHE A 231 11.57 -19.08 -18.45
CA PHE A 231 12.34 -18.83 -17.23
C PHE A 231 13.83 -18.95 -17.51
N LEU A 232 14.61 -17.94 -17.13
CA LEU A 232 16.06 -17.96 -17.20
C LEU A 232 16.63 -18.17 -15.80
N SER A 233 17.45 -19.21 -15.64
CA SER A 233 18.15 -19.47 -14.38
C SER A 233 19.45 -20.24 -14.60
N ARG A 234 20.37 -20.17 -13.62
CA ARG A 234 21.64 -20.92 -13.68
C ARG A 234 21.45 -22.44 -13.62
N SER A 235 20.33 -22.90 -13.06
CA SER A 235 20.00 -24.31 -12.84
C SER A 235 18.96 -24.87 -13.82
N GLY A 236 18.31 -24.03 -14.64
CA GLY A 236 17.26 -24.44 -15.57
C GLY A 236 16.13 -25.22 -14.88
N SER A 237 15.68 -26.30 -15.53
CA SER A 237 14.65 -27.23 -15.04
C SER A 237 15.18 -28.35 -14.11
N ALA A 238 16.40 -28.22 -13.59
CA ALA A 238 17.06 -29.31 -12.85
C ALA A 238 16.49 -29.58 -11.44
N GLY A 239 15.64 -28.71 -10.89
CA GLY A 239 15.03 -28.90 -9.57
C GLY A 239 13.59 -29.42 -9.65
N ASP A 240 13.17 -30.25 -8.70
CA ASP A 240 11.80 -30.81 -8.63
C ASP A 240 10.73 -29.71 -8.67
N ALA A 241 10.94 -28.65 -7.91
CA ALA A 241 10.05 -27.49 -7.85
C ALA A 241 9.95 -26.71 -9.19
N ALA A 242 10.98 -26.78 -10.03
CA ALA A 242 10.96 -26.21 -11.37
C ALA A 242 10.07 -27.04 -12.30
N GLN A 243 10.18 -28.37 -12.21
CA GLN A 243 9.42 -29.30 -13.02
C GLN A 243 7.93 -29.29 -12.65
N GLU A 244 7.62 -29.24 -11.35
CA GLU A 244 6.24 -29.10 -10.86
C GLU A 244 5.56 -27.84 -11.43
N LEU A 245 6.24 -26.69 -11.40
CA LEU A 245 5.70 -25.45 -11.95
C LEU A 245 5.49 -25.54 -13.46
N LEU A 246 6.45 -26.11 -14.20
CA LEU A 246 6.32 -26.26 -15.65
C LEU A 246 5.12 -27.16 -16.01
N GLN A 247 4.91 -28.25 -15.27
CA GLN A 247 3.74 -29.12 -15.44
C GLN A 247 2.44 -28.42 -15.07
N GLU A 248 2.41 -27.67 -13.96
CA GLU A 248 1.25 -26.85 -13.54
C GLU A 248 0.84 -25.88 -14.66
N LEU A 249 1.79 -25.14 -15.21
CA LEU A 249 1.56 -24.18 -16.29
C LEU A 249 1.12 -24.87 -17.59
N GLN A 250 1.76 -25.97 -17.96
CA GLN A 250 1.39 -26.75 -19.15
C GLN A 250 -0.02 -27.33 -19.05
N SER A 251 -0.42 -27.83 -17.88
CA SER A 251 -1.78 -28.32 -17.63
C SER A 251 -2.83 -27.21 -17.75
N SER A 252 -2.42 -25.96 -17.53
CA SER A 252 -3.24 -24.75 -17.68
C SER A 252 -3.23 -24.18 -19.10
N GLY A 253 -2.62 -24.89 -20.07
CA GLY A 253 -2.53 -24.48 -21.47
C GLY A 253 -1.47 -23.40 -21.74
N VAL A 254 -0.51 -23.22 -20.82
CA VAL A 254 0.63 -22.30 -20.98
C VAL A 254 1.84 -23.07 -21.49
N ARG A 255 2.41 -22.63 -22.61
CA ARG A 255 3.71 -23.07 -23.09
C ARG A 255 4.80 -22.48 -22.19
N ALA A 256 5.41 -23.32 -21.36
CA ALA A 256 6.45 -22.91 -20.42
C ALA A 256 7.78 -23.64 -20.68
N ALA A 257 8.90 -22.91 -20.64
CA ALA A 257 10.25 -23.48 -20.73
C ALA A 257 11.17 -22.85 -19.67
N ALA A 258 12.10 -23.64 -19.12
CA ALA A 258 13.15 -23.16 -18.22
C ALA A 258 14.52 -23.41 -18.84
N LEU A 259 15.21 -22.33 -19.22
CA LEU A 259 16.51 -22.38 -19.87
C LEU A 259 17.64 -22.08 -18.90
N VAL A 260 18.76 -22.79 -19.09
CA VAL A 260 19.99 -22.55 -18.34
C VAL A 260 20.67 -21.29 -18.88
N CYS A 261 20.63 -20.21 -18.12
CA CYS A 261 21.23 -18.93 -18.51
C CYS A 261 21.66 -18.14 -17.27
N ASN A 262 22.90 -17.65 -17.30
CA ASN A 262 23.32 -16.55 -16.43
C ASN A 262 23.04 -15.24 -17.17
N VAL A 263 22.09 -14.45 -16.68
CA VAL A 263 21.67 -13.20 -17.36
C VAL A 263 22.75 -12.12 -17.34
N SER A 264 23.75 -12.25 -16.47
CA SER A 264 24.93 -11.37 -16.46
C SER A 264 25.96 -11.71 -17.54
N ASP A 265 25.78 -12.81 -18.27
CA ASP A 265 26.64 -13.24 -19.38
C ASP A 265 25.89 -13.01 -20.71
N GLU A 266 26.43 -12.09 -21.52
CA GLU A 266 25.83 -11.67 -22.79
C GLU A 266 25.75 -12.80 -23.81
N ASP A 267 26.81 -13.62 -23.92
CA ASP A 267 26.85 -14.73 -24.87
C ASP A 267 25.86 -15.84 -24.46
N ALA A 268 25.75 -16.10 -23.16
CA ALA A 268 24.76 -17.04 -22.62
C ALA A 268 23.32 -16.57 -22.88
N LEU A 269 23.06 -15.27 -22.72
CA LEU A 269 21.74 -14.68 -22.97
C LEU A 269 21.37 -14.74 -24.46
N ILE A 270 22.30 -14.38 -25.36
CA ILE A 270 22.08 -14.47 -26.81
C ILE A 270 21.78 -15.91 -27.22
N LYS A 271 22.47 -16.89 -26.64
CA LYS A 271 22.23 -18.31 -26.89
C LYS A 271 20.83 -18.73 -26.44
N ALA A 272 20.42 -18.35 -25.22
CA ALA A 272 19.10 -18.67 -24.69
C ALA A 272 17.96 -18.04 -25.52
N LEU A 273 18.12 -16.79 -25.98
CA LEU A 273 17.12 -16.14 -26.83
C LEU A 273 17.00 -16.83 -28.21
N LYS A 274 18.13 -17.24 -28.81
CA LYS A 274 18.13 -18.04 -30.05
C LYS A 274 17.48 -19.42 -29.87
N GLU A 275 17.58 -20.00 -28.68
CA GLU A 275 16.92 -21.26 -28.34
C GLU A 275 15.39 -21.08 -28.26
N CYS A 276 14.91 -20.01 -27.62
CA CYS A 276 13.48 -19.65 -27.64
C CYS A 276 12.94 -19.51 -29.07
N GLU A 277 13.68 -18.81 -29.95
CA GLU A 277 13.29 -18.64 -31.34
C GLU A 277 13.24 -19.97 -32.10
N LYS A 278 14.22 -20.85 -31.90
CA LYS A 278 14.26 -22.19 -32.50
C LYS A 278 13.12 -23.08 -32.03
N ASP A 279 12.77 -22.99 -30.75
CA ASP A 279 11.67 -23.75 -30.17
C ASP A 279 10.30 -23.22 -30.63
N GLY A 280 10.25 -22.08 -31.32
CA GLY A 280 9.03 -21.51 -31.87
C GLY A 280 8.21 -20.73 -30.85
N PHE A 281 8.87 -20.14 -29.85
CA PHE A 281 8.23 -19.14 -28.99
C PHE A 281 7.91 -17.87 -29.81
N PRO A 282 6.74 -17.23 -29.61
CA PRO A 282 6.44 -15.94 -30.22
C PRO A 282 7.41 -14.84 -29.76
N LYS A 283 7.34 -13.66 -30.39
CA LYS A 283 8.21 -12.54 -30.07
C LYS A 283 8.15 -12.20 -28.57
N VAL A 284 9.32 -11.89 -28.00
CA VAL A 284 9.42 -11.45 -26.61
C VAL A 284 8.79 -10.07 -26.47
N ALA A 285 7.73 -9.97 -25.68
CA ALA A 285 7.01 -8.73 -25.42
C ALA A 285 7.36 -8.11 -24.07
N GLY A 286 7.95 -8.88 -23.16
CA GLY A 286 8.32 -8.38 -21.84
C GLY A 286 9.36 -9.26 -21.14
N VAL A 287 10.15 -8.61 -20.29
CA VAL A 287 11.13 -9.26 -19.40
C VAL A 287 10.86 -8.80 -17.98
N ILE A 288 10.82 -9.74 -17.05
CA ILE A 288 10.62 -9.54 -15.62
C ILE A 288 11.88 -10.05 -14.91
N GLN A 289 12.67 -9.12 -14.39
CA GLN A 289 13.89 -9.44 -13.65
C GLN A 289 13.55 -9.71 -12.17
N GLY A 290 13.62 -10.97 -11.78
CA GLY A 290 13.46 -11.45 -10.40
C GLY A 290 14.75 -11.94 -9.74
N ALA A 291 15.89 -11.94 -10.46
CA ALA A 291 17.16 -12.44 -9.95
C ALA A 291 17.69 -11.57 -8.82
N MET A 292 17.87 -12.19 -7.65
CA MET A 292 18.44 -11.58 -6.45
C MET A 292 19.48 -12.53 -5.87
N GLN A 293 20.66 -12.00 -5.54
CA GLN A 293 21.69 -12.72 -4.78
C GLN A 293 21.65 -12.18 -3.35
N LEU A 294 21.25 -13.03 -2.41
CA LEU A 294 21.34 -12.74 -0.98
C LEU A 294 22.74 -13.15 -0.53
N GLU A 295 23.53 -12.17 -0.08
CA GLU A 295 24.78 -12.41 0.66
C GLU A 295 24.47 -12.73 2.14
#